data_AF-A0A7D7QZC0-F1
#
_entry.id   AF-A0A7D7QZC0-F1
#
_cell.length_a   1.000
_cell.length_b   1.000
_cell.length_c   1.000
_cell.angle_alpha   90.00
_cell.angle_beta   90.00
_cell.angle_gamma   90.00
#
_symmetry.space_group_name_H-M   'P 1'
#
loop_
_entity.id
_entity.type
_entity.pdbx_description
1 polymer ?
#
loop_
_entity_poly.entity_id
_entity_poly.type
_entity_poly.pdbx_seq_one_letter_code
_entity_poly.pdbx_strand_id
1 'polypeptide(L)'
;MNKLLLLAVTVASMFGYQASAQAPVLGAVSNFAVFSTTGAVTNTGLSIITGDVGTNNGGLTGFGNVDGVMHNGDLATAAAAASLTIAYNQLNSAVPTQFPAALLGNGQTLTAGIYSIGQSATINGMLTLDGGGNANSVFIFKIQGSLSSGAAAQVVLTNGALACNVFWKVEGLVDLATNTAMRGTIVANNAAIVLNTGVTLEGRALSTTGAVSVSGVTIAKPLGCGSQTLTGPLPPQLNSVACYAVFSGNGGVANAGVSTLTGDVGTNVGLTTGFQAGNVNGTIHPSPDSSTAQAAADLSLVYTYLNILPTDIELLYPAAFGQGLVLTPHTYQLNGATVLTGNVYLNAQGNADAVFVIKINGALSTSTYAKVILQNGAQAKNVFWKVDGATDLSDYAEFKGTVIGNNGAVNLATGVAVDGRMLTTSGAVTTAAVDVQMTAGCGVLATSSANAVSLNAKLYPNPFNSVLNVTLEGVDNGSNLKLYNAAGSMVMDVRLSRMTTALPVSLPAGVYFYQLTGKNGKQQGGKLISKP
;
A
#
# COMPACT_ATOMS: atom_id res chain seq x y z
N MET A 1 -12.77 6.11 94.76
CA MET A 1 -13.82 6.57 93.83
C MET A 1 -13.28 6.57 92.41
N ASN A 2 -13.94 5.78 91.56
CA ASN A 2 -14.04 5.78 90.10
C ASN A 2 -12.78 5.87 89.21
N LYS A 3 -12.43 4.68 88.69
CA LYS A 3 -11.79 4.44 87.39
C LYS A 3 -12.71 4.90 86.26
N LEU A 4 -12.17 5.58 85.25
CA LEU A 4 -12.79 5.62 83.92
C LEU A 4 -11.73 5.28 82.87
N LEU A 5 -11.89 4.11 82.25
CA LEU A 5 -11.13 3.62 81.10
C LEU A 5 -11.56 4.43 79.87
N LEU A 6 -10.60 4.97 79.09
CA LEU A 6 -10.84 5.36 77.70
C LEU A 6 -10.19 4.31 76.79
N LEU A 7 -11.03 3.56 76.07
CA LEU A 7 -10.62 2.61 75.04
C LEU A 7 -10.62 3.35 73.70
N ALA A 8 -9.45 3.62 73.13
CA ALA A 8 -9.32 4.12 71.77
C ALA A 8 -9.22 2.92 70.80
N VAL A 9 -10.30 2.68 70.04
CA VAL A 9 -10.30 1.68 68.96
C VAL A 9 -9.75 2.34 67.70
N THR A 10 -8.54 1.96 67.30
CA THR A 10 -7.97 2.28 65.98
C THR A 10 -8.51 1.27 64.97
N VAL A 11 -9.42 1.71 64.09
CA VAL A 11 -9.81 0.96 62.89
C VAL A 11 -8.70 1.10 61.87
N ALA A 12 -7.84 0.08 61.76
CA ALA A 12 -6.91 -0.05 60.64
C ALA A 12 -7.69 -0.45 59.39
N SER A 13 -7.98 0.51 58.52
CA SER A 13 -8.48 0.24 57.17
C SER A 13 -7.40 -0.48 56.37
N MET A 14 -7.49 -1.81 56.29
CA MET A 14 -6.73 -2.61 55.34
C MET A 14 -7.20 -2.25 53.93
N PHE A 15 -6.52 -1.32 53.27
CA PHE A 15 -6.59 -1.21 51.82
C PHE A 15 -5.90 -2.45 51.25
N GLY A 16 -6.68 -3.44 50.82
CA GLY A 16 -6.16 -4.57 50.08
C GLY A 16 -5.54 -4.07 48.78
N TYR A 17 -4.22 -4.19 48.64
CA TYR A 17 -3.54 -4.03 47.36
C TYR A 17 -4.01 -5.16 46.44
N GLN A 18 -4.98 -4.88 45.56
CA GLN A 18 -5.30 -5.78 44.44
C GLN A 18 -4.16 -5.65 43.43
N ALA A 19 -3.18 -6.56 43.49
CA ALA A 19 -2.13 -6.64 42.49
C ALA A 19 -2.76 -6.99 41.13
N SER A 20 -2.84 -6.00 40.24
CA SER A 20 -3.29 -6.22 38.87
C SER A 20 -2.18 -6.86 38.05
N ALA A 21 -2.54 -7.75 37.13
CA ALA A 21 -1.58 -8.34 36.22
C ALA A 21 -0.92 -7.24 35.35
N GLN A 22 0.40 -7.30 35.20
CA GLN A 22 1.16 -6.38 34.37
C GLN A 22 1.71 -7.13 33.15
N ALA A 23 1.53 -6.56 31.96
CA ALA A 23 2.09 -7.13 30.74
C ALA A 23 3.64 -7.10 30.79
N PRO A 24 4.33 -8.18 30.38
CA PRO A 24 5.79 -8.16 30.27
C PRO A 24 6.25 -7.24 29.13
N VAL A 25 7.45 -6.72 29.26
CA VAL A 25 8.13 -5.95 28.20
C VAL A 25 8.74 -6.94 27.21
N LEU A 26 8.24 -6.95 25.99
CA LEU A 26 8.72 -7.85 24.93
C LEU A 26 9.98 -7.34 24.20
N GLY A 27 10.35 -6.06 24.34
CA GLY A 27 11.55 -5.50 23.69
C GLY A 27 11.63 -5.83 22.20
N ALA A 28 12.80 -6.23 21.72
CA ALA A 28 13.02 -6.55 20.31
C ALA A 28 12.24 -7.77 19.80
N VAL A 29 11.90 -8.74 20.68
CA VAL A 29 11.12 -9.92 20.25
C VAL A 29 9.67 -9.56 19.90
N SER A 30 9.21 -8.35 20.25
CA SER A 30 7.88 -7.85 19.86
C SER A 30 7.70 -7.71 18.35
N ASN A 31 8.78 -7.58 17.57
CA ASN A 31 8.74 -7.50 16.11
C ASN A 31 8.43 -8.84 15.44
N PHE A 32 8.72 -9.95 16.13
CA PHE A 32 8.57 -11.30 15.60
C PHE A 32 7.14 -11.84 15.79
N ALA A 33 6.61 -12.45 14.74
CA ALA A 33 5.44 -13.32 14.80
C ALA A 33 5.84 -14.75 15.20
N VAL A 34 6.99 -15.22 14.71
CA VAL A 34 7.52 -16.57 14.96
C VAL A 34 9.01 -16.47 15.26
N PHE A 35 9.43 -16.96 16.43
CA PHE A 35 10.84 -16.86 16.82
C PHE A 35 11.31 -18.02 17.69
N SER A 36 12.55 -18.45 17.49
CA SER A 36 13.27 -19.31 18.42
C SER A 36 14.64 -18.75 18.76
N THR A 37 14.99 -18.69 20.04
CA THR A 37 16.36 -18.35 20.46
C THR A 37 17.36 -19.44 20.05
N THR A 38 16.97 -20.71 20.15
CA THR A 38 17.76 -21.86 19.70
C THR A 38 16.82 -22.96 19.24
N GLY A 39 16.78 -23.24 17.94
CA GLY A 39 15.91 -24.24 17.35
C GLY A 39 15.61 -23.95 15.89
N ALA A 40 15.24 -24.99 15.15
CA ALA A 40 14.78 -24.82 13.77
C ALA A 40 13.40 -24.14 13.74
N VAL A 41 13.20 -23.23 12.79
CA VAL A 41 11.92 -22.59 12.51
C VAL A 41 11.50 -23.01 11.10
N THR A 42 10.42 -23.77 10.99
CA THR A 42 10.05 -24.46 9.75
C THR A 42 8.60 -24.21 9.39
N ASN A 43 8.34 -24.06 8.09
CA ASN A 43 6.99 -23.97 7.54
C ASN A 43 6.74 -25.11 6.54
N THR A 44 5.51 -25.65 6.56
CA THR A 44 5.02 -26.60 5.55
C THR A 44 3.73 -26.11 4.92
N GLY A 45 3.70 -26.03 3.58
CA GLY A 45 2.55 -25.51 2.84
C GLY A 45 2.47 -23.98 2.86
N LEU A 46 1.34 -23.44 2.44
CA LEU A 46 1.12 -21.99 2.34
C LEU A 46 0.66 -21.41 3.68
N SER A 47 1.49 -20.55 4.27
CA SER A 47 1.16 -19.81 5.49
C SER A 47 1.14 -18.31 5.22
N ILE A 48 0.26 -17.58 5.92
CA ILE A 48 0.17 -16.12 5.87
C ILE A 48 0.69 -15.56 7.19
N ILE A 49 1.82 -14.85 7.16
CA ILE A 49 2.48 -14.38 8.38
C ILE A 49 2.74 -12.88 8.28
N THR A 50 2.31 -12.13 9.29
CA THR A 50 2.56 -10.69 9.48
C THR A 50 3.38 -10.46 10.76
N GLY A 51 4.59 -9.96 10.58
CA GLY A 51 5.65 -9.85 11.60
C GLY A 51 6.87 -10.69 11.23
N ASP A 52 8.00 -10.38 11.86
CA ASP A 52 9.28 -11.02 11.53
C ASP A 52 9.27 -12.50 11.88
N VAL A 53 10.07 -13.29 11.16
CA VAL A 53 10.24 -14.72 11.39
C VAL A 53 11.72 -15.00 11.51
N GLY A 54 12.13 -15.73 12.54
CA GLY A 54 13.55 -16.05 12.63
C GLY A 54 13.98 -16.99 13.73
N THR A 55 15.26 -17.34 13.66
CA THR A 55 15.97 -18.09 14.69
C THR A 55 17.33 -17.47 14.95
N ASN A 56 17.72 -17.36 16.21
CA ASN A 56 19.07 -16.91 16.56
C ASN A 56 20.10 -18.03 16.41
N ASN A 57 19.68 -19.28 16.49
CA ASN A 57 20.53 -20.45 16.25
C ASN A 57 19.69 -21.64 15.77
N GLY A 58 19.73 -21.95 14.48
CA GLY A 58 18.98 -23.05 13.89
C GLY A 58 18.81 -22.91 12.38
N GLY A 59 17.98 -23.77 11.79
CA GLY A 59 17.56 -23.63 10.40
C GLY A 59 16.28 -22.81 10.27
N LEU A 60 16.17 -22.01 9.21
CA LEU A 60 14.97 -21.27 8.84
C LEU A 60 14.53 -21.71 7.44
N THR A 61 13.47 -22.52 7.33
CA THR A 61 13.15 -23.22 6.07
C THR A 61 11.65 -23.33 5.76
N GLY A 62 11.33 -23.47 4.48
CA GLY A 62 10.00 -23.81 3.98
C GLY A 62 8.99 -22.65 3.94
N PHE A 63 9.39 -21.43 4.25
CA PHE A 63 8.53 -20.24 4.16
C PHE A 63 8.40 -19.75 2.71
N GLY A 64 7.24 -19.17 2.38
CA GLY A 64 7.04 -18.37 1.18
C GLY A 64 7.22 -16.87 1.47
N ASN A 65 6.45 -16.02 0.80
CA ASN A 65 6.41 -14.60 1.12
C ASN A 65 5.84 -14.36 2.53
N VAL A 66 6.52 -13.52 3.31
CA VAL A 66 6.13 -13.12 4.67
C VAL A 66 6.03 -11.60 4.71
N ASP A 67 5.01 -11.07 5.37
CA ASP A 67 4.89 -9.63 5.67
C ASP A 67 5.71 -9.28 6.92
N GLY A 68 7.03 -9.38 6.76
CA GLY A 68 8.03 -9.22 7.81
C GLY A 68 9.41 -9.65 7.30
N VAL A 69 10.45 -9.39 8.08
CA VAL A 69 11.82 -9.75 7.72
C VAL A 69 12.15 -11.17 8.19
N MET A 70 12.80 -11.94 7.32
CA MET A 70 13.33 -13.26 7.64
C MET A 70 14.74 -13.12 8.25
N HIS A 71 14.89 -13.43 9.53
CA HIS A 71 16.16 -13.29 10.26
C HIS A 71 16.75 -14.64 10.66
N ASN A 72 18.04 -14.85 10.40
CA ASN A 72 18.72 -16.11 10.73
C ASN A 72 20.14 -15.88 11.26
N GLY A 73 20.31 -15.91 12.59
CA GLY A 73 21.62 -15.78 13.24
C GLY A 73 22.28 -14.41 13.07
N ASP A 74 21.52 -13.34 13.25
CA ASP A 74 21.95 -11.94 13.08
C ASP A 74 21.77 -11.09 14.35
N LEU A 75 22.05 -9.79 14.26
CA LEU A 75 21.92 -8.87 15.40
C LEU A 75 20.47 -8.71 15.89
N ALA A 76 19.49 -8.77 14.98
CA ALA A 76 18.08 -8.64 15.34
C ALA A 76 17.60 -9.85 16.16
N THR A 77 17.98 -11.06 15.73
CA THR A 77 17.68 -12.31 16.42
C THR A 77 18.43 -12.43 17.75
N ALA A 78 19.67 -11.93 17.85
CA ALA A 78 20.39 -11.86 19.12
C ALA A 78 19.70 -10.92 20.13
N ALA A 79 19.26 -9.74 19.68
CA ALA A 79 18.50 -8.81 20.51
C ALA A 79 17.12 -9.38 20.92
N ALA A 80 16.46 -10.09 20.01
CA ALA A 80 15.20 -10.78 20.28
C ALA A 80 15.38 -11.89 21.31
N ALA A 81 16.44 -12.70 21.22
CA ALA A 81 16.75 -13.74 22.19
C ALA A 81 16.94 -13.19 23.62
N ALA A 82 17.69 -12.09 23.76
CA ALA A 82 17.86 -11.41 25.03
C ALA A 82 16.53 -10.85 25.57
N SER A 83 15.74 -10.19 24.70
CA SER A 83 14.43 -9.63 25.07
C SER A 83 13.43 -10.71 25.48
N LEU A 84 13.42 -11.85 24.78
CA LEU A 84 12.56 -12.99 25.10
C LEU A 84 12.91 -13.59 26.46
N THR A 85 14.20 -13.68 26.79
CA THR A 85 14.65 -14.15 28.11
C THR A 85 14.14 -13.24 29.23
N ILE A 86 14.21 -11.92 29.04
CA ILE A 86 13.68 -10.94 30.00
C ILE A 86 12.16 -11.10 30.14
N ALA A 87 11.43 -11.17 29.03
CA ALA A 87 9.98 -11.33 29.02
C ALA A 87 9.55 -12.64 29.72
N TYR A 88 10.25 -13.75 29.45
CA TYR A 88 10.02 -15.02 30.13
C TYR A 88 10.23 -14.89 31.65
N ASN A 89 11.32 -14.26 32.09
CA ASN A 89 11.60 -14.08 33.52
C ASN A 89 10.53 -13.22 34.22
N GLN A 90 10.00 -12.20 33.56
CA GLN A 90 8.88 -11.39 34.07
C GLN A 90 7.58 -12.20 34.16
N LEU A 91 7.26 -12.99 33.13
CA LEU A 91 6.11 -13.89 33.16
C LEU A 91 6.25 -14.96 34.25
N ASN A 92 7.46 -15.46 34.48
CA ASN A 92 7.73 -16.47 35.49
C ASN A 92 7.63 -15.90 36.93
N SER A 93 8.06 -14.66 37.15
CA SER A 93 7.98 -13.99 38.45
C SER A 93 6.58 -13.46 38.80
N ALA A 94 5.68 -13.35 37.81
CA ALA A 94 4.30 -12.95 38.02
C ALA A 94 3.59 -13.86 39.05
N VAL A 95 3.04 -13.27 40.12
CA VAL A 95 2.43 -14.00 41.24
C VAL A 95 1.01 -14.43 40.85
N PRO A 96 0.69 -15.73 40.80
CA PRO A 96 -0.66 -16.18 40.46
C PRO A 96 -1.72 -15.70 41.44
N THR A 97 -2.88 -15.33 40.89
CA THR A 97 -4.08 -14.96 41.66
C THR A 97 -5.22 -15.97 41.46
N GLN A 98 -5.13 -16.81 40.43
CA GLN A 98 -6.17 -17.76 40.03
C GLN A 98 -5.56 -19.13 39.70
N PHE A 99 -6.28 -20.21 40.03
CA PHE A 99 -5.79 -21.60 39.89
C PHE A 99 -6.86 -22.49 39.25
N PRO A 100 -7.10 -22.37 37.94
CA PRO A 100 -8.10 -23.16 37.25
C PRO A 100 -7.65 -24.62 37.09
N ALA A 101 -8.59 -25.49 36.73
CA ALA A 101 -8.28 -26.84 36.29
C ALA A 101 -7.46 -26.84 34.99
N ALA A 102 -6.82 -27.98 34.69
CA ALA A 102 -5.99 -28.14 33.49
C ALA A 102 -6.76 -28.04 32.16
N LEU A 103 -8.05 -28.37 32.17
CA LEU A 103 -8.92 -28.17 31.02
C LEU A 103 -9.46 -26.74 31.02
N LEU A 104 -9.13 -25.99 29.98
CA LEU A 104 -9.67 -24.66 29.70
C LEU A 104 -10.67 -24.74 28.54
N GLY A 105 -11.64 -23.81 28.55
CA GLY A 105 -12.61 -23.65 27.47
C GLY A 105 -13.96 -24.30 27.77
N ASN A 106 -14.59 -24.95 26.78
CA ASN A 106 -15.95 -25.49 26.86
C ASN A 106 -17.00 -24.46 27.35
N GLY A 107 -16.89 -23.22 26.88
CA GLY A 107 -17.77 -22.10 27.26
C GLY A 107 -17.28 -21.33 28.49
N GLN A 108 -16.13 -21.69 29.07
CA GLN A 108 -15.52 -20.95 30.17
C GLN A 108 -15.22 -19.50 29.77
N THR A 109 -15.54 -18.57 30.67
CA THR A 109 -15.16 -17.17 30.58
C THR A 109 -14.22 -16.82 31.73
N LEU A 110 -13.11 -16.17 31.41
CA LEU A 110 -12.10 -15.73 32.37
C LEU A 110 -11.94 -14.21 32.26
N THR A 111 -11.83 -13.53 33.40
CA THR A 111 -11.53 -12.10 33.47
C THR A 111 -10.02 -11.85 33.54
N ALA A 112 -9.58 -10.59 33.60
CA ALA A 112 -8.16 -10.28 33.75
C ALA A 112 -7.56 -10.96 35.01
N GLY A 113 -6.32 -11.46 34.90
CA GLY A 113 -5.68 -12.17 36.01
C GLY A 113 -4.42 -12.95 35.64
N ILE A 114 -3.79 -13.52 36.68
CA ILE A 114 -2.62 -14.40 36.55
C ILE A 114 -3.06 -15.80 36.96
N TYR A 115 -3.20 -16.68 35.98
CA TYR A 115 -3.68 -18.05 36.10
C TYR A 115 -2.49 -19.02 36.19
N SER A 116 -2.50 -19.92 37.17
CA SER A 116 -1.49 -20.98 37.28
C SER A 116 -2.11 -22.35 37.20
N ILE A 117 -1.58 -23.17 36.27
CA ILE A 117 -1.94 -24.58 36.10
C ILE A 117 -0.65 -25.37 36.35
N GLY A 118 -0.63 -26.15 37.43
CA GLY A 118 0.56 -26.88 37.91
C GLY A 118 0.94 -28.13 37.10
N GLN A 119 0.34 -28.32 35.92
CA GLN A 119 0.48 -29.51 35.08
C GLN A 119 0.24 -29.13 33.60
N SER A 120 0.28 -30.10 32.70
CA SER A 120 -0.14 -29.90 31.31
C SER A 120 -1.59 -29.43 31.22
N ALA A 121 -1.84 -28.48 30.32
CA ALA A 121 -3.14 -27.87 30.09
C ALA A 121 -3.65 -28.16 28.67
N THR A 122 -4.97 -28.18 28.51
CA THR A 122 -5.61 -28.34 27.20
C THR A 122 -6.71 -27.30 27.03
N ILE A 123 -6.74 -26.63 25.89
CA ILE A 123 -7.86 -25.76 25.49
C ILE A 123 -8.81 -26.58 24.60
N ASN A 124 -10.07 -26.71 25.00
CA ASN A 124 -11.09 -27.37 24.19
C ASN A 124 -12.32 -26.49 24.01
N GLY A 125 -12.99 -26.58 22.86
CA GLY A 125 -14.10 -25.69 22.54
C GLY A 125 -13.71 -24.21 22.66
N MET A 126 -14.65 -23.39 23.14
CA MET A 126 -14.46 -21.94 23.29
C MET A 126 -14.00 -21.56 24.69
N LEU A 127 -12.92 -20.79 24.78
CA LEU A 127 -12.46 -20.05 25.96
C LEU A 127 -12.63 -18.56 25.70
N THR A 128 -13.40 -17.87 26.53
CA THR A 128 -13.61 -16.42 26.42
C THR A 128 -12.73 -15.68 27.43
N LEU A 129 -12.00 -14.67 26.97
CA LEU A 129 -11.26 -13.72 27.80
C LEU A 129 -12.01 -12.38 27.80
N ASP A 130 -12.58 -12.03 28.95
CA ASP A 130 -13.41 -10.85 29.16
C ASP A 130 -12.59 -9.73 29.79
N GLY A 131 -12.40 -8.64 29.04
CA GLY A 131 -11.66 -7.47 29.48
C GLY A 131 -12.38 -6.60 30.52
N GLY A 132 -13.64 -6.89 30.85
CA GLY A 132 -14.41 -6.13 31.83
C GLY A 132 -14.68 -4.68 31.43
N GLY A 133 -14.64 -4.35 30.13
CA GLY A 133 -14.73 -3.01 29.59
C GLY A 133 -13.41 -2.23 29.63
N ASN A 134 -12.29 -2.91 29.96
CA ASN A 134 -10.98 -2.29 30.10
C ASN A 134 -9.98 -2.85 29.07
N ALA A 135 -9.50 -1.99 28.16
CA ALA A 135 -8.49 -2.34 27.15
C ALA A 135 -7.12 -2.72 27.72
N ASN A 136 -6.84 -2.30 28.96
CA ASN A 136 -5.59 -2.59 29.66
C ASN A 136 -5.66 -3.89 30.48
N SER A 137 -6.75 -4.66 30.36
CA SER A 137 -6.89 -5.96 31.03
C SER A 137 -5.85 -6.96 30.54
N VAL A 138 -5.06 -7.51 31.47
CA VAL A 138 -3.96 -8.44 31.21
C VAL A 138 -4.32 -9.85 31.67
N PHE A 139 -4.00 -10.84 30.82
CA PHE A 139 -4.22 -12.25 31.06
C PHE A 139 -2.88 -12.97 30.97
N ILE A 140 -2.42 -13.58 32.06
CA ILE A 140 -1.19 -14.38 32.07
C ILE A 140 -1.54 -15.80 32.47
N PHE A 141 -1.27 -16.76 31.59
CA PHE A 141 -1.42 -18.18 31.84
C PHE A 141 -0.04 -18.81 32.07
N LYS A 142 0.22 -19.27 33.29
CA LYS A 142 1.44 -19.98 33.70
C LYS A 142 1.14 -21.48 33.73
N ILE A 143 1.59 -22.19 32.71
CA ILE A 143 1.38 -23.63 32.53
C ILE A 143 2.68 -24.35 32.85
N GLN A 144 2.66 -25.17 33.90
CA GLN A 144 3.81 -25.94 34.38
C GLN A 144 3.86 -27.33 33.72
N GLY A 145 3.73 -27.37 32.40
CA GLY A 145 3.68 -28.56 31.58
C GLY A 145 3.47 -28.20 30.11
N SER A 146 3.00 -29.14 29.30
CA SER A 146 2.61 -28.88 27.91
C SER A 146 1.30 -28.10 27.79
N LEU A 147 1.12 -27.38 26.69
CA LEU A 147 -0.14 -26.77 26.29
C LEU A 147 -0.60 -27.40 24.97
N SER A 148 -1.79 -28.00 24.97
CA SER A 148 -2.42 -28.50 23.75
C SER A 148 -3.78 -27.88 23.49
N SER A 149 -4.32 -28.07 22.29
CA SER A 149 -5.72 -27.76 22.01
C SER A 149 -6.46 -28.89 21.29
N GLY A 150 -7.77 -28.96 21.50
CA GLY A 150 -8.67 -29.73 20.64
C GLY A 150 -8.75 -29.10 19.24
N ALA A 151 -9.09 -29.89 18.23
CA ALA A 151 -9.34 -29.36 16.89
C ALA A 151 -10.44 -28.29 16.93
N ALA A 152 -10.23 -27.20 16.18
CA ALA A 152 -11.11 -26.04 16.13
C ALA A 152 -11.39 -25.35 17.50
N ALA A 153 -10.54 -25.55 18.50
CA ALA A 153 -10.62 -24.79 19.75
C ALA A 153 -10.44 -23.29 19.50
N GLN A 154 -11.06 -22.44 20.32
CA GLN A 154 -11.08 -21.00 20.12
C GLN A 154 -10.79 -20.26 21.42
N VAL A 155 -9.89 -19.29 21.36
CA VAL A 155 -9.74 -18.23 22.36
C VAL A 155 -10.39 -16.97 21.79
N VAL A 156 -11.45 -16.50 22.44
CA VAL A 156 -12.23 -15.32 22.02
C VAL A 156 -11.96 -14.19 22.98
N LEU A 157 -11.74 -12.98 22.44
CA LEU A 157 -11.57 -11.77 23.22
C LEU A 157 -12.88 -10.98 23.20
N THR A 158 -13.35 -10.56 24.37
CA THR A 158 -14.56 -9.74 24.48
C THR A 158 -14.35 -8.56 25.40
N ASN A 159 -15.27 -7.60 25.31
CA ASN A 159 -15.44 -6.52 26.28
C ASN A 159 -14.12 -5.78 26.60
N GLY A 160 -13.39 -5.41 25.54
CA GLY A 160 -12.13 -4.68 25.64
C GLY A 160 -10.87 -5.54 25.78
N ALA A 161 -10.94 -6.86 25.93
CA ALA A 161 -9.73 -7.68 25.94
C ALA A 161 -8.96 -7.55 24.59
N LEU A 162 -7.63 -7.39 24.67
CA LEU A 162 -6.75 -7.23 23.51
C LEU A 162 -5.73 -8.37 23.46
N ALA A 163 -5.46 -8.91 22.26
CA ALA A 163 -4.53 -10.02 22.08
C ALA A 163 -3.11 -9.68 22.55
N CYS A 164 -2.70 -8.42 22.39
CA CYS A 164 -1.39 -7.94 22.87
C CYS A 164 -1.23 -7.99 24.40
N ASN A 165 -2.32 -8.14 25.16
CA ASN A 165 -2.34 -8.28 26.62
C ASN A 165 -2.59 -9.72 27.11
N VAL A 166 -2.55 -10.71 26.22
CA VAL A 166 -2.70 -12.13 26.56
C VAL A 166 -1.35 -12.85 26.41
N PHE A 167 -0.94 -13.57 27.45
CA PHE A 167 0.36 -14.24 27.52
C PHE A 167 0.22 -15.69 28.01
N TRP A 168 0.91 -16.60 27.33
CA TRP A 168 0.95 -18.02 27.67
C TRP A 168 2.39 -18.42 27.94
N LYS A 169 2.78 -18.57 29.21
CA LYS A 169 4.09 -19.08 29.61
C LYS A 169 4.00 -20.59 29.85
N VAL A 170 4.63 -21.37 28.98
CA VAL A 170 4.50 -22.83 28.95
C VAL A 170 5.86 -23.48 29.22
N GLU A 171 5.95 -24.35 30.23
CA GLU A 171 7.18 -25.11 30.57
C GLU A 171 7.31 -26.44 29.79
N GLY A 172 6.73 -26.52 28.61
CA GLY A 172 6.64 -27.76 27.83
C GLY A 172 6.16 -27.53 26.42
N LEU A 173 5.99 -28.62 25.67
CA LEU A 173 5.54 -28.59 24.28
C LEU A 173 4.24 -27.78 24.17
N VAL A 174 4.20 -26.88 23.19
CA VAL A 174 2.95 -26.29 22.70
C VAL A 174 2.54 -27.02 21.42
N ASP A 175 1.36 -27.63 21.39
CA ASP A 175 0.84 -28.35 20.22
C ASP A 175 -0.62 -27.96 19.97
N LEU A 176 -0.84 -27.04 19.01
CA LEU A 176 -2.17 -26.53 18.71
C LEU A 176 -2.83 -27.35 17.60
N ALA A 177 -3.98 -27.93 17.95
CA ALA A 177 -4.99 -28.57 17.11
C ALA A 177 -5.16 -27.91 15.73
N THR A 178 -5.48 -28.70 14.70
CA THR A 178 -5.91 -28.14 13.40
C THR A 178 -7.06 -27.14 13.59
N ASN A 179 -7.03 -26.06 12.82
CA ASN A 179 -8.03 -24.98 12.85
C ASN A 179 -8.20 -24.28 14.22
N THR A 180 -7.24 -24.39 15.15
CA THR A 180 -7.32 -23.64 16.42
C THR A 180 -7.24 -22.14 16.17
N ALA A 181 -8.16 -21.37 16.75
CA ALA A 181 -8.11 -19.91 16.77
C ALA A 181 -7.54 -19.43 18.10
N MET A 182 -6.27 -19.03 18.10
CA MET A 182 -5.51 -18.67 19.29
C MET A 182 -5.31 -17.16 19.38
N ARG A 183 -5.16 -16.65 20.61
CA ARG A 183 -4.91 -15.24 20.91
C ARG A 183 -3.78 -15.09 21.92
N GLY A 184 -2.88 -14.15 21.66
CA GLY A 184 -1.82 -13.78 22.60
C GLY A 184 -0.41 -14.24 22.25
N THR A 185 0.53 -13.84 23.10
CA THR A 185 1.94 -14.19 22.97
C THR A 185 2.22 -15.50 23.69
N ILE A 186 2.56 -16.54 22.94
CA ILE A 186 2.98 -17.84 23.45
C ILE A 186 4.48 -17.83 23.65
N VAL A 187 4.91 -18.14 24.88
CA VAL A 187 6.32 -18.31 25.26
C VAL A 187 6.50 -19.74 25.75
N ALA A 188 7.07 -20.59 24.89
CA ALA A 188 7.47 -21.94 25.24
C ALA A 188 8.90 -21.93 25.80
N ASN A 189 9.06 -22.32 27.05
CA ASN A 189 10.35 -22.38 27.69
C ASN A 189 10.96 -23.78 27.53
N ASN A 190 12.18 -23.85 26.98
CA ASN A 190 12.91 -25.11 26.75
C ASN A 190 12.08 -26.19 26.02
N ALA A 191 11.19 -25.75 25.13
CA ALA A 191 10.26 -26.62 24.43
C ALA A 191 9.93 -26.13 23.03
N ALA A 192 9.48 -27.06 22.20
CA ALA A 192 9.02 -26.79 20.86
C ALA A 192 7.61 -26.18 20.84
N ILE A 193 7.28 -25.52 19.73
CA ILE A 193 5.93 -25.08 19.37
C ILE A 193 5.55 -25.72 18.05
N VAL A 194 4.38 -26.36 18.00
CA VAL A 194 3.79 -26.97 16.81
C VAL A 194 2.44 -26.33 16.57
N LEU A 195 2.30 -25.65 15.42
CA LEU A 195 1.04 -25.09 14.96
C LEU A 195 0.57 -25.87 13.74
N ASN A 196 -0.44 -26.70 13.91
CA ASN A 196 -0.96 -27.56 12.85
C ASN A 196 -1.76 -26.78 11.79
N THR A 197 -2.14 -27.47 10.72
CA THR A 197 -2.88 -26.89 9.59
C THR A 197 -4.09 -26.07 10.00
N GLY A 198 -4.18 -24.84 9.46
CA GLY A 198 -5.31 -23.95 9.66
C GLY A 198 -5.32 -23.21 11.00
N VAL A 199 -4.29 -23.36 11.85
CA VAL A 199 -4.18 -22.55 13.06
C VAL A 199 -4.14 -21.07 12.69
N THR A 200 -4.98 -20.27 13.36
CA THR A 200 -4.97 -18.81 13.28
C THR A 200 -4.49 -18.25 14.61
N LEU A 201 -3.46 -17.39 14.60
CA LEU A 201 -2.87 -16.79 15.78
C LEU A 201 -2.78 -15.28 15.61
N GLU A 202 -3.63 -14.55 16.31
CA GLU A 202 -3.41 -13.11 16.55
C GLU A 202 -2.56 -13.00 17.81
N GLY A 203 -1.25 -12.90 17.63
CA GLY A 203 -0.31 -13.27 18.67
C GLY A 203 1.10 -13.51 18.17
N ARG A 204 1.86 -14.28 18.95
CA ARG A 204 3.24 -14.66 18.64
C ARG A 204 3.54 -16.07 19.10
N ALA A 205 4.38 -16.80 18.37
CA ALA A 205 4.91 -18.10 18.74
C ALA A 205 6.42 -17.99 19.03
N LEU A 206 6.78 -17.92 20.32
CA LEU A 206 8.13 -17.62 20.77
C LEU A 206 8.69 -18.80 21.61
N SER A 207 9.83 -19.35 21.22
CA SER A 207 10.51 -20.40 22.00
C SER A 207 11.85 -19.93 22.55
N THR A 208 12.12 -20.15 23.84
CA THR A 208 13.42 -19.83 24.45
C THR A 208 14.50 -20.85 24.07
N THR A 209 14.12 -22.09 23.79
CA THR A 209 14.96 -23.16 23.24
C THR A 209 14.04 -24.27 22.77
N GLY A 210 13.95 -24.49 21.46
CA GLY A 210 13.09 -25.49 20.85
C GLY A 210 12.70 -25.10 19.43
N ALA A 211 12.32 -26.11 18.64
CA ALA A 211 11.87 -25.88 17.28
C ALA A 211 10.50 -25.19 17.26
N VAL A 212 10.25 -24.35 16.26
CA VAL A 212 8.92 -23.83 15.96
C VAL A 212 8.49 -24.30 14.58
N SER A 213 7.54 -25.22 14.54
CA SER A 213 7.04 -25.83 13.30
C SER A 213 5.62 -25.34 13.03
N VAL A 214 5.41 -24.76 11.86
CA VAL A 214 4.09 -24.29 11.43
C VAL A 214 3.68 -24.96 10.12
N SER A 215 2.39 -25.21 9.95
CA SER A 215 1.85 -25.73 8.70
C SER A 215 0.56 -25.03 8.33
N GLY A 216 0.49 -24.45 7.14
CA GLY A 216 -0.75 -23.87 6.62
C GLY A 216 -1.44 -22.89 7.59
N VAL A 217 -0.68 -22.02 8.26
CA VAL A 217 -1.18 -21.17 9.36
C VAL A 217 -1.44 -19.73 8.91
N THR A 218 -2.23 -19.00 9.68
CA THR A 218 -2.30 -17.53 9.61
C THR A 218 -1.82 -16.95 10.94
N ILE A 219 -0.74 -16.18 10.94
CA ILE A 219 -0.20 -15.55 12.15
C ILE A 219 -0.06 -14.05 11.90
N ALA A 220 -0.59 -13.23 12.80
CA ALA A 220 -0.37 -11.79 12.78
C ALA A 220 0.02 -11.32 14.17
N LYS A 221 1.13 -10.57 14.28
CA LYS A 221 1.47 -9.90 15.53
C LYS A 221 0.31 -8.98 15.95
N PRO A 222 -0.08 -8.96 17.23
CA PRO A 222 -1.25 -8.24 17.68
C PRO A 222 -1.02 -6.73 17.61
N LEU A 223 -2.06 -6.00 17.23
CA LEU A 223 -2.13 -4.54 17.29
C LEU A 223 -2.50 -4.06 18.69
N GLY A 224 -2.34 -2.76 18.94
CA GLY A 224 -2.64 -2.15 20.23
C GLY A 224 -1.47 -2.24 21.23
N CYS A 225 -1.76 -2.01 22.51
CA CYS A 225 -0.77 -2.02 23.61
C CYS A 225 0.47 -1.15 23.35
N GLY A 226 0.29 0.00 22.69
CA GLY A 226 1.39 0.91 22.36
C GLY A 226 2.23 0.50 21.13
N SER A 227 1.81 -0.53 20.38
CA SER A 227 2.40 -0.82 19.06
C SER A 227 2.29 0.40 18.15
N GLN A 228 3.38 0.70 17.43
CA GLN A 228 3.43 1.83 16.51
C GLN A 228 2.42 1.64 15.38
N THR A 229 1.62 2.68 15.12
CA THR A 229 0.75 2.71 13.95
C THR A 229 1.59 2.81 12.69
N LEU A 230 1.41 1.86 11.77
CA LEU A 230 2.11 1.84 10.50
C LEU A 230 1.52 2.89 9.55
N THR A 231 2.37 3.73 8.98
CA THR A 231 1.99 4.77 8.01
C THR A 231 2.49 4.45 6.61
N GLY A 232 3.50 3.59 6.46
CA GLY A 232 4.25 3.43 5.22
C GLY A 232 5.11 4.66 4.90
N PRO A 233 5.69 4.70 3.68
CA PRO A 233 6.48 5.83 3.22
C PRO A 233 5.61 7.06 2.95
N LEU A 234 6.25 8.21 2.71
CA LEU A 234 5.55 9.36 2.14
C LEU A 234 5.06 9.02 0.71
N PRO A 235 3.86 9.45 0.31
CA PRO A 235 3.38 9.19 -1.05
C PRO A 235 4.08 10.10 -2.07
N PRO A 236 4.35 9.64 -3.31
CA PRO A 236 4.87 10.50 -4.37
C PRO A 236 3.87 11.61 -4.73
N GLN A 237 4.40 12.77 -5.13
CA GLN A 237 3.59 13.83 -5.73
C GLN A 237 3.37 13.52 -7.21
N LEU A 238 2.12 13.20 -7.58
CA LEU A 238 1.77 12.87 -8.96
C LEU A 238 1.62 14.09 -9.88
N ASN A 239 1.36 15.29 -9.34
CA ASN A 239 1.19 16.52 -10.13
C ASN A 239 0.23 16.32 -11.32
N SER A 240 0.63 16.69 -12.55
CA SER A 240 -0.24 16.60 -13.73
C SER A 240 -0.57 15.16 -14.14
N VAL A 241 0.30 14.18 -13.90
CA VAL A 241 0.01 12.77 -14.23
C VAL A 241 -1.09 12.19 -13.34
N ALA A 242 -1.45 12.87 -12.24
CA ALA A 242 -2.61 12.51 -11.43
C ALA A 242 -3.93 12.59 -12.21
N CYS A 243 -4.01 13.38 -13.29
CA CYS A 243 -5.23 13.50 -14.08
C CYS A 243 -5.39 12.40 -15.15
N TYR A 244 -4.36 11.56 -15.37
CA TYR A 244 -4.40 10.49 -16.36
C TYR A 244 -4.85 9.17 -15.73
N ALA A 245 -5.76 8.48 -16.43
CA ALA A 245 -6.12 7.10 -16.15
C ALA A 245 -5.12 6.12 -16.80
N VAL A 246 -4.77 6.39 -18.06
CA VAL A 246 -3.85 5.58 -18.87
C VAL A 246 -2.88 6.49 -19.60
N PHE A 247 -1.58 6.28 -19.43
CA PHE A 247 -0.59 7.17 -20.03
C PHE A 247 0.73 6.47 -20.36
N SER A 248 1.32 6.85 -21.51
CA SER A 248 2.71 6.50 -21.85
C SER A 248 3.55 7.75 -22.07
N GLY A 249 4.70 7.83 -21.39
CA GLY A 249 5.71 8.84 -21.65
C GLY A 249 6.39 8.64 -23.01
N ASN A 250 6.51 7.39 -23.46
CA ASN A 250 7.09 7.05 -24.76
C ASN A 250 6.58 5.69 -25.27
N GLY A 251 5.64 5.70 -26.21
CA GLY A 251 5.01 4.51 -26.78
C GLY A 251 3.55 4.76 -27.16
N GLY A 252 3.06 4.07 -28.18
CA GLY A 252 1.67 4.18 -28.60
C GLY A 252 0.70 3.68 -27.53
N VAL A 253 -0.49 4.26 -27.47
CA VAL A 253 -1.55 3.87 -26.52
C VAL A 253 -2.78 3.46 -27.33
N ALA A 254 -3.13 2.18 -27.30
CA ALA A 254 -4.19 1.62 -28.14
C ALA A 254 -5.25 0.90 -27.30
N ASN A 255 -6.50 1.03 -27.73
CA ASN A 255 -7.63 0.31 -27.18
C ASN A 255 -8.31 -0.57 -28.25
N ALA A 256 -8.71 -1.76 -27.84
CA ALA A 256 -9.58 -2.66 -28.59
C ALA A 256 -10.89 -2.91 -27.81
N GLY A 257 -12.01 -3.06 -28.51
CA GLY A 257 -13.31 -3.23 -27.86
C GLY A 257 -13.80 -1.97 -27.14
N VAL A 258 -14.78 -2.15 -26.26
CA VAL A 258 -15.46 -1.05 -25.56
C VAL A 258 -14.89 -0.92 -24.15
N SER A 259 -14.14 0.15 -23.90
CA SER A 259 -13.56 0.46 -22.59
C SER A 259 -14.19 1.71 -21.99
N THR A 260 -14.26 1.77 -20.65
CA THR A 260 -14.73 2.92 -19.87
C THR A 260 -13.59 3.48 -19.03
N LEU A 261 -13.36 4.79 -19.10
CA LEU A 261 -12.28 5.45 -18.38
C LEU A 261 -12.78 6.69 -17.65
N THR A 262 -12.28 6.92 -16.44
CA THR A 262 -12.36 8.23 -15.75
C THR A 262 -10.94 8.75 -15.54
N GLY A 263 -10.64 9.90 -16.16
CA GLY A 263 -9.30 10.47 -16.29
C GLY A 263 -8.86 10.58 -17.76
N ASP A 264 -7.83 11.38 -17.99
CA ASP A 264 -7.25 11.60 -19.31
C ASP A 264 -6.54 10.32 -19.82
N VAL A 265 -6.45 10.20 -21.15
CA VAL A 265 -5.70 9.12 -21.81
C VAL A 265 -4.84 9.67 -22.93
N GLY A 266 -3.57 9.28 -22.98
CA GLY A 266 -2.65 9.88 -23.94
C GLY A 266 -1.26 9.25 -23.99
N THR A 267 -0.48 9.71 -24.96
CA THR A 267 0.95 9.45 -25.05
C THR A 267 1.72 10.70 -25.41
N ASN A 268 2.94 10.83 -24.88
CA ASN A 268 3.85 11.90 -25.26
C ASN A 268 4.76 11.54 -26.45
N VAL A 269 4.84 10.28 -26.85
CA VAL A 269 5.50 9.85 -28.09
C VAL A 269 4.72 8.70 -28.72
N GLY A 270 4.07 8.97 -29.86
CA GLY A 270 3.22 8.00 -30.56
C GLY A 270 1.84 8.57 -30.84
N LEU A 271 0.85 7.68 -30.94
CA LEU A 271 -0.55 8.03 -31.12
C LEU A 271 -1.41 7.34 -30.06
N THR A 272 -2.54 7.96 -29.74
CA THR A 272 -3.60 7.35 -28.92
C THR A 272 -4.79 7.01 -29.80
N THR A 273 -5.17 5.72 -29.86
CA THR A 273 -6.20 5.22 -30.80
C THR A 273 -7.16 4.23 -30.14
N GLY A 274 -8.34 4.07 -30.73
CA GLY A 274 -9.33 3.06 -30.31
C GLY A 274 -10.20 3.43 -29.12
N PHE A 275 -9.92 4.53 -28.42
CA PHE A 275 -10.78 5.05 -27.34
C PHE A 275 -11.97 5.84 -27.92
N GLN A 276 -13.15 5.66 -27.33
CA GLN A 276 -14.38 6.35 -27.75
C GLN A 276 -14.68 7.48 -26.77
N ALA A 277 -14.79 8.72 -27.28
CA ALA A 277 -14.98 9.91 -26.42
C ALA A 277 -16.20 9.82 -25.49
N GLY A 278 -17.29 9.15 -25.92
CA GLY A 278 -18.48 8.95 -25.08
C GLY A 278 -18.27 8.07 -23.85
N ASN A 279 -17.17 7.31 -23.80
CA ASN A 279 -16.84 6.39 -22.71
C ASN A 279 -15.61 6.83 -21.90
N VAL A 280 -15.06 8.01 -22.20
CA VAL A 280 -13.94 8.60 -21.47
C VAL A 280 -14.44 9.85 -20.75
N ASN A 281 -14.57 9.76 -19.42
CA ASN A 281 -14.81 10.92 -18.56
C ASN A 281 -13.46 11.61 -18.26
N GLY A 282 -12.97 12.32 -19.27
CA GLY A 282 -11.64 12.93 -19.33
C GLY A 282 -11.32 13.37 -20.77
N THR A 283 -10.07 13.74 -21.01
CA THR A 283 -9.58 14.13 -22.34
C THR A 283 -8.81 12.99 -22.98
N ILE A 284 -9.18 12.65 -24.23
CA ILE A 284 -8.34 11.81 -25.08
C ILE A 284 -7.34 12.74 -25.78
N HIS A 285 -6.05 12.48 -25.61
CA HIS A 285 -4.96 13.18 -26.29
C HIS A 285 -4.48 12.35 -27.48
N PRO A 286 -5.01 12.55 -28.72
CA PRO A 286 -4.79 11.63 -29.84
C PRO A 286 -3.35 11.65 -30.36
N SER A 287 -2.65 12.74 -30.10
CA SER A 287 -1.25 13.00 -30.42
C SER A 287 -0.61 13.81 -29.28
N PRO A 288 0.73 13.80 -29.14
CA PRO A 288 1.40 14.57 -28.10
C PRO A 288 1.05 16.06 -28.12
N ASP A 289 0.86 16.62 -26.92
CA ASP A 289 0.59 18.03 -26.69
C ASP A 289 1.26 18.53 -25.39
N SER A 290 0.93 19.76 -24.96
CA SER A 290 1.51 20.33 -23.74
C SER A 290 1.13 19.58 -22.46
N SER A 291 -0.07 18.98 -22.40
CA SER A 291 -0.52 18.18 -21.26
C SER A 291 0.30 16.90 -21.18
N THR A 292 0.44 16.18 -22.30
CA THR A 292 1.22 14.92 -22.33
C THR A 292 2.70 15.18 -22.06
N ALA A 293 3.25 16.30 -22.50
CA ALA A 293 4.64 16.68 -22.23
C ALA A 293 4.89 16.91 -20.73
N GLN A 294 4.00 17.64 -20.05
CA GLN A 294 4.11 17.87 -18.61
C GLN A 294 3.87 16.58 -17.82
N ALA A 295 2.89 15.76 -18.23
CA ALA A 295 2.61 14.47 -17.61
C ALA A 295 3.81 13.51 -17.71
N ALA A 296 4.52 13.49 -18.84
CA ALA A 296 5.74 12.70 -19.00
C ALA A 296 6.87 13.17 -18.06
N ALA A 297 7.06 14.49 -17.91
CA ALA A 297 8.04 15.05 -17.00
C ALA A 297 7.71 14.70 -15.53
N ASP A 298 6.46 14.89 -15.13
CA ASP A 298 6.00 14.57 -13.77
C ASP A 298 6.07 13.07 -13.49
N LEU A 299 5.72 12.21 -14.46
CA LEU A 299 5.85 10.76 -14.33
C LEU A 299 7.30 10.32 -14.11
N SER A 300 8.27 10.97 -14.77
CA SER A 300 9.69 10.71 -14.54
C SER A 300 10.12 11.05 -13.11
N LEU A 301 9.62 12.15 -12.55
CA LEU A 301 9.85 12.53 -11.15
C LEU A 301 9.22 11.54 -10.17
N VAL A 302 8.00 11.07 -10.43
CA VAL A 302 7.34 10.02 -9.63
C VAL A 302 8.16 8.73 -9.64
N TYR A 303 8.58 8.27 -10.82
CA TYR A 303 9.40 7.07 -10.96
C TYR A 303 10.71 7.18 -10.18
N THR A 304 11.44 8.29 -10.36
CA THR A 304 12.74 8.49 -9.67
C THR A 304 12.58 8.56 -8.16
N TYR A 305 11.52 9.21 -7.65
CA TYR A 305 11.19 9.21 -6.23
C TYR A 305 10.94 7.79 -5.70
N LEU A 306 10.07 7.03 -6.37
CA LEU A 306 9.75 5.65 -5.93
C LEU A 306 10.99 4.75 -5.98
N ASN A 307 11.90 4.96 -6.94
CA ASN A 307 13.11 4.18 -7.09
C ASN A 307 14.08 4.32 -5.91
N ILE A 308 14.15 5.50 -5.28
CA ILE A 308 15.09 5.78 -4.19
C ILE A 308 14.52 5.47 -2.79
N LEU A 309 13.23 5.15 -2.68
CA LEU A 309 12.63 4.81 -1.40
C LEU A 309 13.34 3.59 -0.79
N PRO A 310 13.78 3.67 0.49
CA PRO A 310 14.37 2.53 1.17
C PRO A 310 13.36 1.39 1.26
N THR A 311 13.84 0.16 1.14
CA THR A 311 13.01 -1.04 1.31
C THR A 311 12.88 -1.35 2.78
N ASP A 312 11.65 -1.54 3.25
CA ASP A 312 11.38 -2.01 4.61
C ASP A 312 11.35 -3.54 4.64
N ILE A 313 10.67 -4.17 3.67
CA ILE A 313 10.47 -5.63 3.59
C ILE A 313 10.76 -6.10 2.16
N GLU A 314 11.62 -7.10 2.02
CA GLU A 314 11.79 -7.84 0.76
C GLU A 314 10.90 -9.09 0.75
N LEU A 315 10.03 -9.19 -0.25
CA LEU A 315 9.24 -10.39 -0.50
C LEU A 315 10.06 -11.33 -1.38
N LEU A 316 10.63 -12.36 -0.74
CA LEU A 316 11.69 -13.21 -1.29
C LEU A 316 11.25 -14.13 -2.44
N TYR A 317 9.94 -14.28 -2.68
CA TYR A 317 9.39 -15.21 -3.68
C TYR A 317 8.44 -14.51 -4.67
N PRO A 318 8.95 -13.67 -5.59
CA PRO A 318 8.12 -12.91 -6.52
C PRO A 318 7.19 -13.76 -7.41
N ALA A 319 7.64 -14.93 -7.84
CA ALA A 319 6.85 -15.85 -8.65
C ALA A 319 5.64 -16.45 -7.89
N ALA A 320 5.63 -16.34 -6.56
CA ALA A 320 4.56 -16.84 -5.68
C ALA A 320 3.72 -15.71 -5.06
N PHE A 321 3.79 -14.49 -5.60
CA PHE A 321 3.05 -13.33 -5.09
C PHE A 321 1.53 -13.51 -5.22
N GLY A 322 0.77 -12.93 -4.28
CA GLY A 322 -0.67 -13.20 -4.13
C GLY A 322 -0.95 -14.37 -3.19
N GLN A 323 -1.81 -15.30 -3.62
CA GLN A 323 -2.21 -16.49 -2.86
C GLN A 323 -2.76 -16.20 -1.46
N GLY A 324 -3.41 -15.04 -1.30
CA GLY A 324 -3.96 -14.59 -0.04
C GLY A 324 -2.97 -13.87 0.88
N LEU A 325 -1.77 -13.54 0.38
CA LEU A 325 -0.80 -12.69 1.07
C LEU A 325 -1.46 -11.40 1.55
N VAL A 326 -1.21 -11.05 2.82
CA VAL A 326 -1.65 -9.79 3.43
C VAL A 326 -0.42 -8.94 3.67
N LEU A 327 -0.44 -7.71 3.16
CA LEU A 327 0.61 -6.71 3.35
C LEU A 327 0.09 -5.57 4.22
N THR A 328 1.01 -4.93 4.92
CA THR A 328 0.81 -3.79 5.81
C THR A 328 1.53 -2.55 5.26
N PRO A 329 1.35 -1.35 5.85
CA PRO A 329 1.90 -0.11 5.27
C PRO A 329 3.44 -0.06 5.32
N HIS A 330 4.08 -0.37 4.19
CA HIS A 330 5.53 -0.41 4.01
C HIS A 330 5.94 -0.14 2.55
N THR A 331 7.24 0.03 2.35
CA THR A 331 7.90 -0.12 1.06
C THR A 331 8.39 -1.55 0.87
N TYR A 332 7.76 -2.29 -0.05
CA TYR A 332 8.11 -3.65 -0.41
C TYR A 332 9.05 -3.70 -1.62
N GLN A 333 9.94 -4.69 -1.64
CA GLN A 333 10.77 -5.04 -2.79
C GLN A 333 10.52 -6.48 -3.23
N LEU A 334 10.39 -6.69 -4.53
CA LEU A 334 10.33 -7.99 -5.20
C LEU A 334 11.43 -8.01 -6.26
N ASN A 335 12.51 -8.77 -6.01
CA ASN A 335 13.69 -8.83 -6.88
C ASN A 335 13.56 -9.91 -7.96
N GLY A 336 12.55 -9.79 -8.81
CA GLY A 336 12.37 -10.66 -9.97
C GLY A 336 11.02 -10.48 -10.64
N ALA A 337 10.82 -11.24 -11.72
CA ALA A 337 9.51 -11.33 -12.38
C ALA A 337 8.45 -11.78 -11.37
N THR A 338 7.41 -10.97 -11.22
CA THR A 338 6.38 -11.14 -10.21
C THR A 338 5.09 -11.59 -10.88
N VAL A 339 4.48 -12.65 -10.36
CA VAL A 339 3.18 -13.14 -10.81
C VAL A 339 2.19 -13.00 -9.68
N LEU A 340 1.21 -12.09 -9.81
CA LEU A 340 0.09 -12.01 -8.87
C LEU A 340 -0.90 -13.14 -9.19
N THR A 341 -0.89 -14.18 -8.37
CA THR A 341 -1.81 -15.31 -8.48
C THR A 341 -2.93 -15.18 -7.45
N GLY A 342 -4.19 -15.19 -7.88
CA GLY A 342 -5.34 -15.02 -6.99
C GLY A 342 -5.32 -13.65 -6.30
N ASN A 343 -5.43 -13.61 -4.97
CA ASN A 343 -5.61 -12.36 -4.23
C ASN A 343 -4.34 -11.91 -3.49
N VAL A 344 -4.11 -10.60 -3.44
CA VAL A 344 -3.27 -9.95 -2.44
C VAL A 344 -4.10 -8.93 -1.67
N TYR A 345 -3.92 -8.86 -0.36
CA TYR A 345 -4.63 -7.94 0.52
C TYR A 345 -3.69 -6.83 1.01
N LEU A 346 -4.14 -5.58 0.94
CA LEU A 346 -3.44 -4.43 1.52
C LEU A 346 -4.25 -3.96 2.73
N ASN A 347 -3.72 -4.21 3.92
CA ASN A 347 -4.40 -3.97 5.19
C ASN A 347 -3.78 -2.76 5.88
N ALA A 348 -4.53 -1.65 5.93
CA ALA A 348 -4.04 -0.40 6.53
C ALA A 348 -4.14 -0.36 8.06
N GLN A 349 -4.60 -1.44 8.70
CA GLN A 349 -4.67 -1.57 10.16
C GLN A 349 -5.43 -0.43 10.85
N GLY A 350 -6.46 0.10 10.19
CA GLY A 350 -7.28 1.21 10.67
C GLY A 350 -6.74 2.60 10.31
N ASN A 351 -5.55 2.72 9.74
CA ASN A 351 -4.98 4.00 9.32
C ASN A 351 -5.35 4.32 7.87
N ALA A 352 -6.37 5.16 7.67
CA ALA A 352 -6.86 5.49 6.34
C ALA A 352 -5.84 6.22 5.44
N ASP A 353 -4.84 6.87 6.04
CA ASP A 353 -3.77 7.60 5.34
C ASP A 353 -2.53 6.73 5.08
N ALA A 354 -2.58 5.46 5.44
CA ALA A 354 -1.47 4.54 5.23
C ALA A 354 -1.12 4.36 3.75
N VAL A 355 0.17 4.31 3.47
CA VAL A 355 0.76 4.22 2.13
C VAL A 355 1.40 2.85 1.92
N PHE A 356 1.22 2.32 0.72
CA PHE A 356 1.84 1.08 0.26
C PHE A 356 2.65 1.38 -0.99
N VAL A 357 3.94 1.04 -0.96
CA VAL A 357 4.79 1.10 -2.16
C VAL A 357 5.31 -0.30 -2.44
N ILE A 358 5.04 -0.83 -3.63
CA ILE A 358 5.49 -2.15 -4.06
C ILE A 358 6.42 -1.99 -5.26
N LYS A 359 7.71 -2.21 -5.04
CA LYS A 359 8.76 -2.12 -6.06
C LYS A 359 9.04 -3.51 -6.63
N ILE A 360 8.93 -3.65 -7.93
CA ILE A 360 9.17 -4.89 -8.68
C ILE A 360 10.34 -4.63 -9.62
N ASN A 361 11.45 -5.34 -9.39
CA ASN A 361 12.59 -5.37 -10.30
C ASN A 361 12.43 -6.54 -11.28
N GLY A 362 11.54 -6.35 -12.25
CA GLY A 362 11.14 -7.36 -13.23
C GLY A 362 9.76 -7.09 -13.82
N ALA A 363 9.32 -7.97 -14.71
CA ALA A 363 7.96 -7.90 -15.25
C ALA A 363 6.92 -8.25 -14.16
N LEU A 364 5.76 -7.60 -14.22
CA LEU A 364 4.58 -7.93 -13.44
C LEU A 364 3.57 -8.61 -14.35
N SER A 365 3.10 -9.78 -13.99
CA SER A 365 1.93 -10.40 -14.61
C SER A 365 0.90 -10.85 -13.57
N THR A 366 -0.32 -11.15 -14.01
CA THR A 366 -1.35 -11.70 -13.11
C THR A 366 -1.95 -12.98 -13.66
N SER A 367 -2.52 -13.82 -12.79
CA SER A 367 -3.49 -14.84 -13.22
C SER A 367 -4.80 -14.17 -13.66
N THR A 368 -5.63 -14.90 -14.41
CA THR A 368 -7.04 -14.52 -14.64
C THR A 368 -7.75 -14.33 -13.29
N TYR A 369 -8.63 -13.34 -13.20
CA TYR A 369 -9.39 -12.99 -11.98
C TYR A 369 -8.54 -12.62 -10.75
N ALA A 370 -7.25 -12.31 -10.94
CA ALA A 370 -6.39 -11.87 -9.84
C ALA A 370 -6.91 -10.56 -9.22
N LYS A 371 -6.79 -10.39 -7.90
CA LYS A 371 -7.33 -9.23 -7.19
C LYS A 371 -6.33 -8.58 -6.24
N VAL A 372 -6.30 -7.26 -6.25
CA VAL A 372 -5.74 -6.45 -5.16
C VAL A 372 -6.92 -5.98 -4.29
N ILE A 373 -6.94 -6.39 -3.02
CA ILE A 373 -8.07 -6.14 -2.12
C ILE A 373 -7.62 -5.20 -1.00
N LEU A 374 -8.35 -4.10 -0.80
CA LEU A 374 -8.07 -3.12 0.25
C LEU A 374 -8.87 -3.45 1.52
N GLN A 375 -8.22 -3.39 2.68
CA GLN A 375 -8.81 -3.71 3.97
C GLN A 375 -8.52 -2.65 5.03
N ASN A 376 -9.43 -2.55 6.00
CA ASN A 376 -9.26 -1.78 7.24
C ASN A 376 -8.75 -0.34 7.02
N GLY A 377 -9.40 0.38 6.09
CA GLY A 377 -9.10 1.79 5.79
C GLY A 377 -8.14 2.01 4.63
N ALA A 378 -7.53 0.97 4.05
CA ALA A 378 -6.66 1.13 2.89
C ALA A 378 -7.41 1.77 1.72
N GLN A 379 -6.77 2.73 1.05
CA GLN A 379 -7.33 3.48 -0.07
C GLN A 379 -6.44 3.35 -1.30
N ALA A 380 -7.04 3.10 -2.47
CA ALA A 380 -6.28 2.92 -3.72
C ALA A 380 -5.40 4.15 -4.07
N LYS A 381 -5.81 5.36 -3.68
CA LYS A 381 -5.01 6.59 -3.88
C LYS A 381 -3.65 6.57 -3.17
N ASN A 382 -3.49 5.72 -2.14
CA ASN A 382 -2.27 5.57 -1.36
C ASN A 382 -1.47 4.30 -1.71
N VAL A 383 -1.81 3.63 -2.81
CA VAL A 383 -1.14 2.40 -3.27
C VAL A 383 -0.36 2.70 -4.54
N PHE A 384 0.93 2.40 -4.53
CA PHE A 384 1.85 2.68 -5.63
C PHE A 384 2.64 1.43 -6.02
N TRP A 385 2.67 1.14 -7.30
CA TRP A 385 3.43 0.03 -7.87
C TRP A 385 4.50 0.59 -8.79
N LYS A 386 5.77 0.27 -8.53
CA LYS A 386 6.90 0.64 -9.40
C LYS A 386 7.42 -0.62 -10.06
N VAL A 387 7.31 -0.72 -11.39
CA VAL A 387 7.62 -1.95 -12.13
C VAL A 387 8.72 -1.70 -13.16
N ASP A 388 9.88 -2.31 -12.98
CA ASP A 388 10.97 -2.29 -13.97
C ASP A 388 10.84 -3.46 -14.94
N GLY A 389 9.89 -3.36 -15.87
CA GLY A 389 9.59 -4.39 -16.84
C GLY A 389 8.19 -4.25 -17.42
N ALA A 390 7.79 -5.23 -18.23
CA ALA A 390 6.44 -5.29 -18.76
C ALA A 390 5.40 -5.47 -17.65
N THR A 391 4.20 -4.96 -17.87
CA THR A 391 3.04 -5.16 -16.97
C THR A 391 1.89 -5.78 -17.74
N ASP A 392 1.53 -7.02 -17.41
CA ASP A 392 0.50 -7.80 -18.09
C ASP A 392 -0.62 -8.18 -17.12
N LEU A 393 -1.75 -7.46 -17.15
CA LEU A 393 -2.92 -7.81 -16.34
C LEU A 393 -3.84 -8.73 -17.16
N SER A 394 -3.98 -9.97 -16.70
CA SER A 394 -4.79 -11.01 -17.36
C SER A 394 -6.30 -10.75 -17.23
N ASP A 395 -7.08 -11.47 -18.03
CA ASP A 395 -8.52 -11.25 -18.14
C ASP A 395 -9.21 -11.18 -16.76
N TYR A 396 -10.08 -10.19 -16.62
CA TYR A 396 -10.89 -9.93 -15.42
C TYR A 396 -10.10 -9.70 -14.13
N ALA A 397 -8.82 -9.33 -14.20
CA ALA A 397 -8.09 -8.89 -13.02
C ALA A 397 -8.68 -7.58 -12.45
N GLU A 398 -8.76 -7.50 -11.12
CA GLU A 398 -9.21 -6.32 -10.37
C GLU A 398 -8.02 -5.69 -9.63
N PHE A 399 -7.46 -4.63 -10.19
CA PHE A 399 -6.22 -4.01 -9.69
C PHE A 399 -6.50 -2.69 -8.97
N LYS A 400 -5.70 -2.39 -7.93
CA LYS A 400 -5.84 -1.18 -7.11
C LYS A 400 -4.52 -0.42 -7.03
N GLY A 401 -4.58 0.90 -7.21
CA GLY A 401 -3.43 1.78 -7.05
C GLY A 401 -2.87 2.35 -8.35
N THR A 402 -1.88 3.22 -8.21
CA THR A 402 -1.17 3.83 -9.34
C THR A 402 -0.01 2.92 -9.74
N VAL A 403 -0.03 2.38 -10.95
CA VAL A 403 1.06 1.58 -11.52
C VAL A 403 1.96 2.47 -12.37
N ILE A 404 3.25 2.42 -12.10
CA ILE A 404 4.31 3.13 -12.81
C ILE A 404 5.25 2.07 -13.38
N GLY A 405 4.98 1.66 -14.62
CA GLY A 405 5.87 0.85 -15.43
C GLY A 405 7.06 1.65 -15.93
N ASN A 406 8.19 0.98 -16.09
CA ASN A 406 9.40 1.55 -16.64
C ASN A 406 10.09 0.54 -17.55
N ASN A 407 10.46 1.01 -18.75
CA ASN A 407 11.13 0.21 -19.79
C ASN A 407 10.37 -1.10 -20.11
N GLY A 408 9.06 -1.01 -20.28
CA GLY A 408 8.19 -2.17 -20.49
C GLY A 408 6.82 -1.78 -21.00
N ALA A 409 6.29 -2.60 -21.92
CA ALA A 409 4.92 -2.46 -22.40
C ALA A 409 3.92 -2.76 -21.28
N VAL A 410 2.75 -2.13 -21.34
CA VAL A 410 1.62 -2.38 -20.43
C VAL A 410 0.49 -2.99 -21.26
N ASN A 411 0.02 -4.17 -20.89
CA ASN A 411 -1.09 -4.84 -21.56
C ASN A 411 -2.19 -5.13 -20.53
N LEU A 412 -3.38 -4.57 -20.78
CA LEU A 412 -4.58 -4.84 -20.00
C LEU A 412 -5.53 -5.69 -20.83
N ALA A 413 -5.70 -6.94 -20.42
CA ALA A 413 -6.54 -7.90 -21.13
C ALA A 413 -8.04 -7.65 -20.88
N THR A 414 -8.88 -8.55 -21.40
CA THR A 414 -10.34 -8.33 -21.45
C THR A 414 -10.94 -8.24 -20.06
N GLY A 415 -11.76 -7.21 -19.81
CA GLY A 415 -12.51 -7.07 -18.56
C GLY A 415 -11.66 -6.71 -17.35
N VAL A 416 -10.38 -6.36 -17.52
CA VAL A 416 -9.56 -5.81 -16.44
C VAL A 416 -10.22 -4.55 -15.89
N ALA A 417 -10.32 -4.49 -14.56
CA ALA A 417 -10.83 -3.34 -13.83
C ALA A 417 -9.71 -2.75 -12.97
N VAL A 418 -9.47 -1.44 -13.09
CA VAL A 418 -8.45 -0.71 -12.34
C VAL A 418 -9.10 0.45 -11.59
N ASP A 419 -8.94 0.48 -10.28
CA ASP A 419 -9.24 1.66 -9.44
C ASP A 419 -7.91 2.27 -9.02
N GLY A 420 -7.46 3.23 -9.81
CA GLY A 420 -6.06 3.61 -9.91
C GLY A 420 -5.69 4.10 -11.31
N ARG A 421 -4.41 3.95 -11.67
CA ARG A 421 -3.87 4.45 -12.94
C ARG A 421 -2.89 3.45 -13.53
N MET A 422 -2.79 3.40 -14.85
CA MET A 422 -1.81 2.60 -15.58
C MET A 422 -0.88 3.52 -16.37
N LEU A 423 0.31 3.74 -15.82
CA LEU A 423 1.29 4.70 -16.33
C LEU A 423 2.56 3.94 -16.73
N THR A 424 3.22 4.33 -17.82
CA THR A 424 4.56 3.84 -18.16
C THR A 424 5.47 4.97 -18.61
N THR A 425 6.70 5.02 -18.10
CA THR A 425 7.70 6.01 -18.53
C THR A 425 8.14 5.77 -19.98
N SER A 426 8.18 4.50 -20.40
CA SER A 426 8.60 4.04 -21.72
C SER A 426 8.04 2.64 -21.97
N GLY A 427 7.21 2.52 -22.99
CA GLY A 427 6.50 1.31 -23.37
C GLY A 427 5.16 1.62 -24.04
N ALA A 428 4.75 0.78 -24.99
CA ALA A 428 3.40 0.86 -25.53
C ALA A 428 2.39 0.43 -24.46
N VAL A 429 1.19 1.01 -24.50
CA VAL A 429 0.05 0.56 -23.67
C VAL A 429 -1.01 0.00 -24.58
N THR A 430 -1.42 -1.24 -24.35
CA THR A 430 -2.56 -1.87 -25.02
C THR A 430 -3.64 -2.23 -24.02
N THR A 431 -4.89 -1.97 -24.40
CA THR A 431 -6.06 -2.23 -23.57
C THR A 431 -7.14 -2.93 -24.40
N ALA A 432 -7.90 -3.83 -23.78
CA ALA A 432 -9.00 -4.52 -24.42
C ALA A 432 -10.23 -4.56 -23.50
N ALA A 433 -11.30 -3.83 -23.84
CA ALA A 433 -12.56 -3.81 -23.09
C ALA A 433 -12.38 -3.72 -21.55
N VAL A 434 -11.71 -2.66 -21.10
CA VAL A 434 -11.31 -2.43 -19.70
C VAL A 434 -12.17 -1.36 -19.02
N ASP A 435 -12.16 -1.36 -17.70
CA ASP A 435 -12.68 -0.26 -16.88
C ASP A 435 -11.55 0.34 -16.03
N VAL A 436 -11.15 1.58 -16.27
CA VAL A 436 -10.06 2.25 -15.54
C VAL A 436 -10.56 3.55 -14.92
N GLN A 437 -10.60 3.60 -13.60
CA GLN A 437 -11.11 4.72 -12.82
C GLN A 437 -9.96 5.34 -12.03
N MET A 438 -9.51 6.55 -12.40
CA MET A 438 -8.48 7.24 -11.63
C MET A 438 -8.95 7.54 -10.20
N THR A 439 -8.05 7.40 -9.24
CA THR A 439 -8.32 7.79 -7.85
C THR A 439 -8.29 9.31 -7.68
N ALA A 440 -8.80 9.83 -6.57
CA ALA A 440 -8.70 11.27 -6.27
C ALA A 440 -7.24 11.75 -6.28
N GLY A 441 -7.01 13.02 -6.64
CA GLY A 441 -5.67 13.60 -6.73
C GLY A 441 -5.46 14.48 -7.97
N CYS A 442 -6.36 14.41 -8.95
CA CYS A 442 -6.42 15.39 -10.03
C CYS A 442 -6.96 16.72 -9.47
N GLY A 443 -6.07 17.51 -8.88
CA GLY A 443 -6.30 18.93 -8.66
C GLY A 443 -5.93 19.66 -9.93
N VAL A 444 -6.81 20.54 -10.43
CA VAL A 444 -6.49 21.41 -11.56
C VAL A 444 -5.39 22.39 -11.12
N LEU A 445 -4.13 21.98 -11.18
CA LEU A 445 -3.10 22.86 -11.71
C LEU A 445 -3.40 22.92 -13.20
N ALA A 446 -4.45 23.66 -13.53
CA ALA A 446 -4.78 23.97 -14.89
C ALA A 446 -3.53 24.64 -15.48
N THR A 447 -2.68 23.89 -16.18
CA THR A 447 -2.59 24.25 -17.57
C THR A 447 -3.98 23.93 -18.08
N SER A 448 -4.84 24.95 -18.06
CA SER A 448 -5.71 25.10 -19.20
C SER A 448 -4.77 24.80 -20.37
N SER A 449 -5.01 23.72 -21.11
CA SER A 449 -4.88 23.92 -22.54
C SER A 449 -5.60 25.23 -22.73
N ALA A 450 -4.85 26.28 -23.03
CA ALA A 450 -5.49 27.41 -23.61
C ALA A 450 -6.09 26.75 -24.85
N ASN A 451 -7.36 26.32 -24.76
CA ASN A 451 -8.35 26.83 -25.67
C ASN A 451 -8.03 28.30 -25.69
N ALA A 452 -7.07 28.67 -26.57
CA ALA A 452 -6.76 30.03 -26.85
C ALA A 452 -8.15 30.58 -27.12
N VAL A 453 -8.63 31.47 -26.26
CA VAL A 453 -9.87 32.18 -26.56
C VAL A 453 -9.49 32.89 -27.83
N SER A 454 -9.85 32.29 -28.97
CA SER A 454 -9.29 32.65 -30.24
C SER A 454 -9.70 34.09 -30.46
N LEU A 455 -8.76 34.94 -30.87
CA LEU A 455 -9.22 36.10 -31.61
C LEU A 455 -10.00 35.57 -32.83
N ASN A 456 -11.08 36.24 -33.19
CA ASN A 456 -11.69 36.05 -34.49
C ASN A 456 -11.03 37.06 -35.44
N ALA A 457 -9.77 36.83 -35.80
CA ALA A 457 -9.09 37.64 -36.81
C ALA A 457 -9.06 36.94 -38.17
N LYS A 458 -9.41 37.67 -39.22
CA LYS A 458 -9.30 37.22 -40.61
C LYS A 458 -8.06 37.84 -41.25
N LEU A 459 -7.16 36.99 -41.73
CA LEU A 459 -5.96 37.39 -42.47
C LEU A 459 -6.14 37.01 -43.94
N TYR A 460 -6.17 38.00 -44.83
CA TYR A 460 -6.45 37.78 -46.24
C TYR A 460 -5.79 38.82 -47.15
N PRO A 461 -5.54 38.50 -48.43
CA PRO A 461 -5.67 37.17 -49.03
C PRO A 461 -4.62 36.20 -48.46
N ASN A 462 -4.92 34.91 -48.49
CA ASN A 462 -3.95 33.86 -48.21
C ASN A 462 -4.11 32.79 -49.30
N PRO A 463 -3.21 32.67 -50.29
CA PRO A 463 -1.88 33.31 -50.36
C PRO A 463 -1.88 34.83 -50.57
N PHE A 464 -0.93 35.55 -49.95
CA PHE A 464 -0.68 36.99 -50.14
C PHE A 464 0.56 37.24 -51.02
N ASN A 465 0.67 38.43 -51.60
CA ASN A 465 1.87 38.88 -52.32
C ASN A 465 2.47 40.09 -51.58
N SER A 466 1.95 41.29 -51.84
CA SER A 466 2.53 42.55 -51.32
C SER A 466 1.76 43.19 -50.18
N VAL A 467 0.51 42.76 -49.96
CA VAL A 467 -0.37 43.29 -48.91
C VAL A 467 -1.09 42.14 -48.20
N LEU A 468 -1.06 42.19 -46.87
CA LEU A 468 -1.82 41.31 -45.99
C LEU A 468 -2.82 42.14 -45.19
N ASN A 469 -4.11 41.92 -45.39
CA ASN A 469 -5.15 42.55 -44.60
C ASN A 469 -5.41 41.72 -43.34
N VAL A 470 -5.47 42.38 -42.20
CA VAL A 470 -5.82 41.78 -40.91
C VAL A 470 -7.07 42.48 -40.40
N THR A 471 -8.16 41.75 -40.28
CA THR A 471 -9.43 42.25 -39.72
C THR A 471 -9.71 41.55 -38.40
N LEU A 472 -9.90 42.32 -37.32
CA LEU A 472 -10.21 41.85 -35.97
C LEU A 472 -11.74 41.91 -35.74
N GLU A 473 -12.40 40.80 -35.45
CA GLU A 473 -13.81 40.77 -35.04
C GLU A 473 -13.90 40.91 -33.51
N GLY A 474 -14.39 42.07 -33.04
CA GLY A 474 -14.41 42.45 -31.62
C GLY A 474 -13.33 43.51 -31.29
N VAL A 475 -13.66 44.46 -30.42
CA VAL A 475 -12.80 45.64 -30.15
C VAL A 475 -11.49 45.22 -29.48
N ASP A 476 -10.37 45.22 -30.22
CA ASP A 476 -9.03 45.08 -29.65
C ASP A 476 -8.00 45.98 -30.36
N ASN A 477 -8.23 47.29 -30.28
CA ASN A 477 -7.23 48.31 -30.63
C ASN A 477 -5.97 48.11 -29.76
N GLY A 478 -4.83 47.83 -30.39
CA GLY A 478 -3.54 47.60 -29.73
C GLY A 478 -3.07 46.13 -29.72
N SER A 479 -3.69 45.25 -30.51
CA SER A 479 -3.20 43.87 -30.74
C SER A 479 -1.83 43.87 -31.44
N ASN A 480 -1.06 42.80 -31.27
CA ASN A 480 0.28 42.66 -31.86
C ASN A 480 0.37 41.43 -32.75
N LEU A 481 0.78 41.59 -34.00
CA LEU A 481 0.98 40.52 -34.97
C LEU A 481 2.47 40.26 -35.17
N LYS A 482 2.89 39.00 -34.97
CA LYS A 482 4.22 38.51 -35.31
C LYS A 482 4.15 37.50 -36.45
N LEU A 483 5.08 37.56 -37.39
CA LEU A 483 5.28 36.55 -38.43
C LEU A 483 6.61 35.84 -38.23
N TYR A 484 6.62 34.55 -38.50
CA TYR A 484 7.77 33.66 -38.43
C TYR A 484 7.92 32.92 -39.75
N ASN A 485 9.16 32.75 -40.21
CA ASN A 485 9.46 31.87 -41.35
C ASN A 485 9.38 30.39 -40.93
N ALA A 486 9.50 29.48 -41.89
CA ALA A 486 9.46 28.03 -41.63
C ALA A 486 10.58 27.51 -40.71
N ALA A 487 11.66 28.26 -40.52
CA ALA A 487 12.75 27.94 -39.59
C ALA A 487 12.53 28.49 -38.18
N GLY A 488 11.39 29.16 -37.92
CA GLY A 488 11.05 29.75 -36.62
C GLY A 488 11.66 31.13 -36.35
N SER A 489 12.38 31.72 -37.31
CA SER A 489 12.90 33.08 -37.17
C SER A 489 11.77 34.10 -37.39
N MET A 490 11.68 35.09 -36.50
CA MET A 490 10.73 36.20 -36.63
C MET A 490 11.11 37.11 -37.81
N VAL A 491 10.16 37.38 -38.69
CA VAL A 491 10.35 38.20 -39.90
C VAL A 491 9.51 39.47 -39.90
N MET A 492 8.54 39.59 -38.99
CA MET A 492 7.71 40.79 -38.83
C MET A 492 7.16 40.87 -37.40
N ASP A 493 7.08 42.07 -36.84
CA ASP A 493 6.45 42.38 -35.56
C ASP A 493 5.72 43.74 -35.69
N VAL A 494 4.39 43.73 -35.68
CA VAL A 494 3.58 44.92 -35.95
C VAL A 494 2.43 45.05 -34.97
N ARG A 495 2.30 46.24 -34.40
CA ARG A 495 1.15 46.62 -33.57
C ARG A 495 -0.02 47.12 -34.42
N LEU A 496 -1.16 46.45 -34.29
CA LEU A 496 -2.41 46.78 -34.97
C LEU A 496 -3.21 47.80 -34.14
N SER A 497 -3.45 48.97 -34.72
CA SER A 497 -4.15 50.08 -34.07
C SER A 497 -5.58 50.30 -34.57
N ARG A 498 -6.01 49.53 -35.58
CA ARG A 498 -7.32 49.63 -36.23
C ARG A 498 -7.96 48.26 -36.38
N MET A 499 -9.30 48.20 -36.42
CA MET A 499 -10.06 46.96 -36.64
C MET A 499 -9.66 46.25 -37.93
N THR A 500 -9.43 47.00 -39.01
CA THR A 500 -8.85 46.48 -40.25
C THR A 500 -7.55 47.23 -40.53
N THR A 501 -6.47 46.48 -40.69
CA THR A 501 -5.15 47.01 -41.02
C THR A 501 -4.64 46.35 -42.29
N ALA A 502 -4.31 47.15 -43.30
CA ALA A 502 -3.58 46.68 -44.48
C ALA A 502 -2.08 46.80 -44.20
N LEU A 503 -1.39 45.67 -44.15
CA LEU A 503 0.05 45.61 -43.91
C LEU A 503 0.78 45.46 -45.25
N PRO A 504 1.68 46.38 -45.62
CA PRO A 504 2.61 46.12 -46.70
C PRO A 504 3.61 45.05 -46.24
N VAL A 505 3.67 43.94 -46.97
CA VAL A 505 4.53 42.79 -46.64
C VAL A 505 5.41 42.49 -47.84
N SER A 506 6.73 42.45 -47.63
CA SER A 506 7.71 42.07 -48.65
C SER A 506 8.49 40.86 -48.15
N LEU A 507 7.91 39.67 -48.30
CA LEU A 507 8.48 38.41 -47.84
C LEU A 507 8.72 37.47 -49.03
N PRO A 508 9.86 36.76 -49.10
CA PRO A 508 10.11 35.73 -50.11
C PRO A 508 8.97 34.72 -50.19
N ALA A 509 8.73 34.16 -51.38
CA ALA A 509 7.73 33.11 -51.56
C ALA A 509 8.00 31.93 -50.61
N GLY A 510 6.96 31.48 -49.90
CA GLY A 510 7.14 30.45 -48.87
C GLY A 510 6.01 30.38 -47.85
N VAL A 511 6.16 29.45 -46.91
CA VAL A 511 5.24 29.25 -45.78
C VAL A 511 5.70 30.09 -44.59
N TYR A 512 4.76 30.81 -44.01
CA TYR A 512 4.94 31.60 -42.80
C TYR A 512 3.90 31.22 -41.76
N PHE A 513 4.26 31.40 -40.51
CA PHE A 513 3.37 31.23 -39.37
C PHE A 513 3.16 32.57 -38.71
N TYR A 514 1.92 32.88 -38.33
CA TYR A 514 1.64 34.09 -37.57
C TYR A 514 1.24 33.75 -36.14
N GLN A 515 1.54 34.68 -35.24
CA GLN A 515 1.01 34.75 -33.90
C GLN A 515 0.43 36.16 -33.69
N LEU A 516 -0.87 36.21 -33.42
CA LEU A 516 -1.60 37.43 -33.09
C LEU A 516 -1.93 37.40 -31.60
N THR A 517 -1.52 38.44 -30.88
CA THR A 517 -1.80 38.61 -29.44
C THR A 517 -2.67 39.84 -29.23
N GLY A 518 -3.89 39.65 -28.73
CA GLY A 518 -4.81 40.72 -28.38
C GLY A 518 -4.39 41.44 -27.10
N LYS A 519 -4.91 42.65 -26.89
CA LYS A 519 -4.63 43.48 -25.70
C LYS A 519 -5.00 42.78 -24.39
N ASN A 520 -6.00 41.92 -24.42
CA ASN A 520 -6.51 41.17 -23.27
C ASN A 520 -5.82 39.81 -23.07
N GLY A 521 -4.67 39.57 -23.72
CA GLY A 521 -3.91 38.33 -23.62
C GLY A 521 -4.42 37.17 -24.48
N LYS A 522 -5.54 37.35 -25.20
CA LYS A 522 -6.05 36.39 -26.20
C LYS A 522 -5.02 36.16 -27.31
N GLN A 523 -4.93 34.95 -27.84
CA GLN A 523 -4.00 34.63 -28.92
C GLN A 523 -4.69 33.89 -30.08
N GLN A 524 -4.20 34.09 -31.29
CA GLN A 524 -4.56 33.34 -32.48
C GLN A 524 -3.30 33.06 -33.30
N GLY A 525 -3.10 31.81 -33.70
CA GLY A 525 -2.02 31.43 -34.60
C GLY A 525 -2.57 30.84 -35.91
N GLY A 526 -1.74 30.81 -36.94
CA GLY A 526 -2.10 30.14 -38.18
C GLY A 526 -1.02 30.23 -39.25
N LYS A 527 -1.34 29.66 -40.41
CA LYS A 527 -0.43 29.54 -41.55
C LYS A 527 -0.78 30.56 -42.63
N LEU A 528 0.23 31.21 -43.19
CA LEU A 528 0.14 32.08 -44.36
C LEU A 528 1.10 31.60 -45.44
N ILE A 529 0.75 31.88 -46.69
CA ILE A 529 1.56 31.57 -47.86
C ILE A 529 1.87 32.89 -48.57
N SER A 530 3.16 33.25 -48.64
CA SER A 530 3.63 34.31 -49.53
C SER A 530 3.84 33.72 -50.93
N LYS A 531 3.29 34.37 -51.95
CA LYS A 531 3.52 34.04 -53.36
C LYS A 531 4.26 35.20 -54.07
N PRO A 532 4.98 34.92 -55.17
CA PRO A 532 5.66 35.94 -55.96
C PRO A 532 4.75 37.08 -56.41
#